data_AF-A0A329L2Z3-F1
#
_entry.id   AF-A0A329L2Z3-F1
#
_cell.length_a   1.000
_cell.length_b   1.000
_cell.length_c   1.000
_cell.angle_alpha   90.00
_cell.angle_beta   90.00
_cell.angle_gamma   90.00
#
_symmetry.space_group_name_H-M   'P 1'
#
loop_
_entity.id
_entity.type
_entity.pdbx_description
1 polymer ?
#
loop_
_entity_poly.entity_id
_entity_poly.type
_entity_poly.pdbx_seq_one_letter_code
_entity_poly.pdbx_strand_id
1 'polypeptide(L)'
;MSYDIYTGLLKAFSLPSAEETDIHFLYDNENPQFMQLKSAYPIEAIAGDGEDFSKAVHLLNWVSEHTYHKGDYDGAIAFNSLALLNYAYDKGSQCGINCVALATILSECLLAVGLKARRVFLMPCSPYDGDNHVVTQVYIREMKKWVMLDPTLNAYFSNERGEYLSLLENHLANQKPVFFNNEAKYNDDQWNIESTKENIEYFAKNLFYFQTSEMSSFGDGDAVEEGTVSVNRSITLCPKGYDPKQIRLSNIEYRVKKYGTNPRVQSWIERVEKEEYTYCTSIDFEKPPNSLL
;
A
#
# COMPACT_ATOMS: atom_id res chain seq x y z
N MET A 1 -11.99 14.89 -16.80
CA MET A 1 -10.94 15.79 -17.34
C MET A 1 -9.59 15.53 -16.66
N SER A 2 -9.56 15.11 -15.39
CA SER A 2 -8.29 14.83 -14.71
C SER A 2 -7.71 13.46 -15.07
N TYR A 3 -8.53 12.45 -15.39
CA TYR A 3 -8.07 11.13 -15.82
C TYR A 3 -7.04 11.17 -16.97
N ASP A 4 -7.31 11.94 -18.02
CA ASP A 4 -6.39 12.09 -19.15
C ASP A 4 -5.07 12.75 -18.74
N ILE A 5 -5.13 13.70 -17.81
CA ILE A 5 -3.94 14.36 -17.25
C ILE A 5 -3.11 13.34 -16.46
N TYR A 6 -3.73 12.60 -15.54
CA TYR A 6 -3.03 11.63 -14.70
C TYR A 6 -2.43 10.50 -15.53
N THR A 7 -3.21 9.88 -16.41
CA THR A 7 -2.72 8.82 -17.29
C THR A 7 -1.64 9.33 -18.27
N GLY A 8 -1.77 10.56 -18.76
CA GLY A 8 -0.75 11.24 -19.55
C GLY A 8 0.56 11.45 -18.77
N LEU A 9 0.49 11.82 -17.49
CA LEU A 9 1.67 11.92 -16.61
C LEU A 9 2.34 10.55 -16.41
N LEU A 10 1.57 9.50 -16.12
CA LEU A 10 2.11 8.14 -16.01
C LEU A 10 2.81 7.69 -17.31
N LYS A 11 2.26 8.08 -18.47
CA LYS A 11 2.83 7.76 -19.78
C LYS A 11 4.10 8.56 -20.09
N ALA A 12 4.14 9.84 -19.71
CA ALA A 12 5.25 10.74 -19.99
C ALA A 12 6.45 10.50 -19.07
N PHE A 13 6.20 10.06 -17.83
CA PHE A 13 7.20 9.82 -16.81
C PHE A 13 7.28 8.34 -16.45
N SER A 14 7.83 7.54 -17.37
CA SER A 14 8.01 6.11 -17.14
C SER A 14 8.93 5.82 -15.96
N LEU A 15 8.59 4.77 -15.20
CA LEU A 15 9.44 4.25 -14.14
C LEU A 15 10.70 3.59 -14.74
N PRO A 16 11.86 3.67 -14.07
CA PRO A 16 13.09 3.06 -14.55
C PRO A 16 12.97 1.54 -14.54
N SER A 17 13.28 0.91 -15.67
CA SER A 17 13.25 -0.55 -15.85
C SER A 17 14.60 -1.12 -16.28
N ALA A 18 15.68 -0.35 -16.16
CA ALA A 18 17.00 -0.72 -16.67
C ALA A 18 17.90 -1.19 -15.51
N GLU A 19 18.44 -2.40 -15.66
CA GLU A 19 19.37 -3.13 -14.77
C GLU A 19 18.90 -3.27 -13.31
N GLU A 20 18.98 -4.50 -12.78
CA GLU A 20 18.70 -4.75 -11.36
C GLU A 20 19.67 -3.94 -10.48
N THR A 21 19.15 -3.42 -9.37
CA THR A 21 19.97 -2.81 -8.32
C THR A 21 20.22 -3.83 -7.21
N ASP A 22 21.07 -3.48 -6.23
CA ASP A 22 21.33 -4.31 -5.03
C ASP A 22 20.19 -4.19 -3.98
N ILE A 23 18.94 -4.12 -4.44
CA ILE A 23 17.75 -4.03 -3.60
C ILE A 23 17.05 -5.38 -3.57
N HIS A 24 16.86 -5.90 -2.36
CA HIS A 24 16.27 -7.21 -2.13
C HIS A 24 15.18 -7.10 -1.06
N PHE A 25 13.92 -7.19 -1.50
CA PHE A 25 12.79 -7.22 -0.58
C PHE A 25 12.79 -8.50 0.26
N LEU A 26 12.67 -8.33 1.57
CA LEU A 26 12.63 -9.41 2.55
C LEU A 26 11.22 -9.57 3.09
N TYR A 27 10.82 -10.81 3.37
CA TYR A 27 9.49 -11.12 3.88
C TYR A 27 9.63 -12.12 5.02
N ASP A 28 9.41 -11.61 6.23
CA ASP A 28 9.41 -12.38 7.45
C ASP A 28 7.98 -12.89 7.69
N ASN A 29 7.75 -14.16 7.37
CA ASN A 29 6.50 -14.87 7.66
C ASN A 29 6.53 -15.57 9.02
N GLU A 30 7.70 -15.66 9.65
CA GLU A 30 7.95 -16.45 10.85
C GLU A 30 8.05 -15.58 12.11
N ASN A 31 7.73 -14.29 11.99
CA ASN A 31 7.71 -13.39 13.14
C ASN A 31 6.81 -13.98 14.26
N PRO A 32 7.34 -14.16 15.48
CA PRO A 32 6.60 -14.78 16.57
C PRO A 32 5.33 -14.00 16.98
N GLN A 33 5.24 -12.71 16.67
CA GLN A 33 4.06 -11.88 16.94
C GLN A 33 2.86 -12.32 16.09
N PHE A 34 3.07 -12.97 14.93
CA PHE A 34 1.97 -13.55 14.17
C PHE A 34 1.27 -14.68 14.91
N MET A 35 1.93 -15.39 15.83
CA MET A 35 1.25 -16.38 16.66
C MET A 35 0.19 -15.73 17.57
N GLN A 36 0.47 -14.52 18.08
CA GLN A 36 -0.51 -13.77 18.88
C GLN A 36 -1.67 -13.29 18.00
N LEU A 37 -1.36 -12.77 16.82
CA LEU A 37 -2.36 -12.35 15.84
C LEU A 37 -3.33 -13.50 15.49
N LYS A 38 -2.79 -14.68 15.15
CA LYS A 38 -3.56 -15.88 14.82
C LYS A 38 -4.34 -16.46 16.00
N SER A 39 -3.88 -16.22 17.22
CA SER A 39 -4.63 -16.62 18.43
C SER A 39 -5.77 -15.65 18.76
N ALA A 40 -5.63 -14.37 18.40
CA ALA A 40 -6.62 -13.33 18.70
C ALA A 40 -7.73 -13.24 17.64
N TYR A 41 -7.42 -13.56 16.38
CA TYR A 41 -8.34 -13.43 15.25
C TYR A 41 -8.34 -14.69 14.38
N PRO A 42 -9.48 -15.08 13.76
CA PRO A 42 -9.63 -16.33 13.02
C PRO A 42 -8.96 -16.32 11.63
N ILE A 43 -7.80 -15.69 11.48
CA ILE A 43 -7.16 -15.39 10.19
C ILE A 43 -6.86 -16.67 9.38
N GLU A 44 -6.37 -17.73 10.03
CA GLU A 44 -6.13 -19.02 9.35
C GLU A 44 -7.43 -19.64 8.83
N ALA A 45 -8.51 -19.58 9.62
CA ALA A 45 -9.80 -20.12 9.23
C ALA A 45 -10.45 -19.31 8.09
N ILE A 46 -10.28 -17.97 8.11
CA ILE A 46 -10.76 -17.08 7.05
C ILE A 46 -9.98 -17.32 5.75
N ALA A 47 -8.65 -17.40 5.82
CA ALA A 47 -7.82 -17.70 4.65
C ALA A 47 -8.21 -19.06 4.04
N GLY A 48 -8.39 -20.07 4.90
CA GLY A 48 -8.69 -21.44 4.51
C GLY A 48 -7.52 -22.14 3.82
N ASP A 49 -7.79 -23.31 3.24
CA ASP A 49 -6.75 -24.20 2.68
C ASP A 49 -6.58 -24.08 1.16
N GLY A 50 -7.19 -23.07 0.53
CA GLY A 50 -7.19 -22.87 -0.92
C GLY A 50 -5.85 -22.41 -1.51
N GLU A 51 -5.88 -22.08 -2.80
CA GLU A 51 -4.77 -21.43 -3.52
C GLU A 51 -4.50 -20.02 -2.97
N ASP A 52 -3.33 -19.47 -3.27
CA ASP A 52 -2.85 -18.21 -2.69
C ASP A 52 -3.82 -17.07 -2.98
N PHE A 53 -4.32 -16.98 -4.22
CA PHE A 53 -5.23 -15.92 -4.59
C PHE A 53 -6.55 -15.98 -3.80
N SER A 54 -7.09 -17.19 -3.58
CA SER A 54 -8.32 -17.36 -2.80
C SER A 54 -8.12 -16.95 -1.34
N LYS A 55 -7.01 -17.40 -0.73
CA LYS A 55 -6.61 -16.99 0.63
C LYS A 55 -6.51 -15.47 0.75
N ALA A 56 -5.86 -14.84 -0.24
CA ALA A 56 -5.62 -13.42 -0.21
C ALA A 56 -6.92 -12.61 -0.37
N VAL A 57 -7.84 -13.05 -1.24
CA VAL A 57 -9.16 -12.42 -1.40
C VAL A 57 -10.05 -12.61 -0.18
N HIS A 58 -10.03 -13.78 0.47
CA HIS A 58 -10.79 -13.98 1.71
C HIS A 58 -10.33 -13.04 2.82
N LEU A 59 -9.02 -12.87 2.99
CA LEU A 59 -8.46 -11.94 3.97
C LEU A 59 -8.72 -10.48 3.60
N LEU A 60 -8.64 -10.12 2.30
CA LEU A 60 -9.04 -8.79 1.82
C LEU A 60 -10.49 -8.46 2.21
N ASN A 61 -11.42 -9.36 1.88
CA ASN A 61 -12.83 -9.22 2.22
C ASN A 61 -13.04 -9.09 3.73
N TRP A 62 -12.42 -9.96 4.52
CA TRP A 62 -12.53 -9.94 5.98
C TRP A 62 -11.99 -8.64 6.60
N VAL A 63 -10.81 -8.17 6.18
CA VAL A 63 -10.27 -6.90 6.68
C VAL A 63 -11.21 -5.74 6.33
N SER A 64 -11.66 -5.65 5.07
CA SER A 64 -12.53 -4.56 4.63
C SER A 64 -13.91 -4.60 5.30
N GLU A 65 -14.46 -5.78 5.59
CA GLU A 65 -15.76 -5.93 6.23
C GLU A 65 -15.72 -5.56 7.72
N HIS A 66 -14.65 -5.93 8.42
CA HIS A 66 -14.55 -5.77 9.87
C HIS A 66 -13.86 -4.48 10.33
N THR A 67 -13.38 -3.64 9.40
CA THR A 67 -12.74 -2.38 9.75
C THR A 67 -13.25 -1.23 8.89
N TYR A 68 -13.52 -0.10 9.53
CA TYR A 68 -14.07 1.08 8.85
C TYR A 68 -12.95 2.01 8.39
N HIS A 69 -12.95 2.40 7.12
CA HIS A 69 -12.01 3.40 6.62
C HIS A 69 -12.41 4.81 7.05
N LYS A 70 -11.45 5.51 7.65
CA LYS A 70 -11.54 6.92 8.05
C LYS A 70 -10.23 7.65 7.73
N GLY A 71 -10.25 8.46 6.66
CA GLY A 71 -9.05 9.11 6.11
C GLY A 71 -8.38 10.13 7.04
N ASP A 72 -9.12 10.73 7.98
CA ASP A 72 -8.61 11.68 8.97
C ASP A 72 -8.14 11.01 10.27
N TYR A 73 -8.00 9.67 10.29
CA TYR A 73 -7.36 8.95 11.39
C TYR A 73 -5.93 9.45 11.63
N ASP A 74 -5.62 9.75 12.89
CA ASP A 74 -4.44 10.53 13.30
C ASP A 74 -3.17 9.70 13.53
N GLY A 75 -3.27 8.37 13.43
CA GLY A 75 -2.14 7.46 13.65
C GLY A 75 -1.80 7.24 15.14
N ALA A 76 -2.74 7.42 16.07
CA ALA A 76 -2.49 7.27 17.50
C ALA A 76 -2.18 5.84 17.97
N ILE A 77 -2.45 4.82 17.16
CA ILE A 77 -2.26 3.40 17.52
C ILE A 77 -0.95 2.90 16.90
N ALA A 78 -0.26 2.03 17.66
CA ALA A 78 0.93 1.34 17.18
C ALA A 78 0.65 0.66 15.84
N PHE A 79 1.61 0.78 14.93
CA PHE A 79 1.39 0.49 13.52
C PHE A 79 1.62 -0.99 13.17
N ASN A 80 0.84 -1.86 13.81
CA ASN A 80 0.81 -3.30 13.58
C ASN A 80 -0.63 -3.83 13.62
N SER A 81 -0.86 -4.95 12.96
CA SER A 81 -2.19 -5.55 12.80
C SER A 81 -2.88 -5.82 14.13
N LEU A 82 -2.17 -6.35 15.13
CA LEU A 82 -2.77 -6.70 16.43
C LEU A 82 -3.32 -5.46 17.15
N ALA A 83 -2.54 -4.40 17.24
CA ALA A 83 -2.96 -3.16 17.90
C ALA A 83 -4.08 -2.47 17.11
N LEU A 84 -3.98 -2.42 15.78
CA LEU A 84 -4.98 -1.79 14.92
C LEU A 84 -6.31 -2.55 14.92
N LEU A 85 -6.31 -3.88 14.84
CA LEU A 85 -7.51 -4.70 14.96
C LEU A 85 -8.14 -4.57 16.35
N ASN A 86 -7.34 -4.60 17.42
CA ASN A 86 -7.86 -4.38 18.78
C ASN A 86 -8.57 -3.03 18.93
N TYR A 87 -8.12 -2.02 18.17
CA TYR A 87 -8.76 -0.70 18.13
C TYR A 87 -10.03 -0.68 17.26
N ALA A 88 -9.98 -1.20 16.03
CA ALA A 88 -10.98 -0.93 14.99
C ALA A 88 -11.99 -2.07 14.71
N TYR A 89 -11.63 -3.33 14.99
CA TYR A 89 -12.40 -4.52 14.58
C TYR A 89 -13.85 -4.48 15.09
N ASP A 90 -14.82 -4.49 14.17
CA ASP A 90 -16.27 -4.41 14.43
C ASP A 90 -16.73 -3.21 15.27
N LYS A 91 -15.94 -2.12 15.29
CA LYS A 91 -16.30 -0.90 16.04
C LYS A 91 -16.88 0.22 15.18
N GLY A 92 -16.96 0.04 13.85
CA GLY A 92 -17.56 1.02 12.94
C GLY A 92 -16.82 2.36 12.89
N SER A 93 -17.49 3.40 12.38
CA SER A 93 -16.89 4.69 12.03
C SER A 93 -16.25 5.47 13.18
N GLN A 94 -16.67 5.23 14.42
CA GLN A 94 -16.11 5.85 15.63
C GLN A 94 -14.67 5.42 15.92
N CYS A 95 -14.26 4.24 15.44
CA CYS A 95 -12.91 3.70 15.56
C CYS A 95 -12.32 3.41 14.17
N GLY A 96 -12.72 4.18 13.16
CA GLY A 96 -12.19 4.02 11.81
C GLY A 96 -10.70 4.37 11.71
N ILE A 97 -10.04 3.77 10.73
CA ILE A 97 -8.60 3.86 10.49
C ILE A 97 -8.31 4.19 9.02
N ASN A 98 -7.16 4.78 8.71
CA ASN A 98 -6.83 5.21 7.35
C ASN A 98 -6.30 4.06 6.46
N CYS A 99 -6.13 4.33 5.17
CA CYS A 99 -5.61 3.39 4.16
C CYS A 99 -4.27 2.75 4.57
N VAL A 100 -3.39 3.50 5.22
CA VAL A 100 -2.09 2.97 5.68
C VAL A 100 -2.29 1.87 6.73
N ALA A 101 -3.16 2.10 7.70
CA ALA A 101 -3.46 1.14 8.76
C ALA A 101 -4.15 -0.11 8.21
N LEU A 102 -5.10 0.05 7.28
CA LEU A 102 -5.77 -1.06 6.60
C LEU A 102 -4.79 -1.92 5.79
N ALA A 103 -3.93 -1.28 4.99
CA ALA A 103 -2.91 -1.98 4.21
C ALA A 103 -1.90 -2.73 5.11
N THR A 104 -1.60 -2.18 6.29
CA THR A 104 -0.77 -2.84 7.32
C THR A 104 -1.45 -4.08 7.89
N ILE A 105 -2.73 -3.98 8.26
CA ILE A 105 -3.50 -5.14 8.75
C ILE A 105 -3.49 -6.24 7.68
N LEU A 106 -3.84 -5.91 6.44
CA LEU A 106 -3.91 -6.90 5.36
C LEU A 106 -2.54 -7.52 5.07
N SER A 107 -1.47 -6.72 4.95
CA SER A 107 -0.13 -7.26 4.68
C SER A 107 0.32 -8.23 5.78
N GLU A 108 0.12 -7.88 7.05
CA GLU A 108 0.49 -8.75 8.17
C GLU A 108 -0.38 -10.00 8.28
N CYS A 109 -1.68 -9.92 7.99
CA CYS A 109 -2.54 -11.10 7.95
C CYS A 109 -2.10 -12.07 6.83
N LEU A 110 -1.72 -11.54 5.66
CA LEU A 110 -1.18 -12.34 4.56
C LEU A 110 0.17 -12.98 4.93
N LEU A 111 1.06 -12.21 5.57
CA LEU A 111 2.33 -12.75 6.06
C LEU A 111 2.12 -13.87 7.09
N ALA A 112 1.17 -13.69 8.02
CA ALA A 112 0.85 -14.67 9.06
C ALA A 112 0.35 -16.02 8.51
N VAL A 113 -0.24 -16.04 7.30
CA VAL A 113 -0.67 -17.28 6.61
C VAL A 113 0.34 -17.77 5.56
N GLY A 114 1.57 -17.23 5.57
CA GLY A 114 2.68 -17.69 4.74
C GLY A 114 2.72 -17.09 3.33
N LEU A 115 1.88 -16.09 3.01
CA LEU A 115 1.94 -15.38 1.74
C LEU A 115 2.99 -14.26 1.82
N LYS A 116 3.67 -14.00 0.71
CA LYS A 116 4.66 -12.92 0.61
C LYS A 116 3.90 -11.64 0.23
N ALA A 117 3.77 -10.71 1.17
CA ALA A 117 3.01 -9.49 0.99
C ALA A 117 3.71 -8.27 1.60
N ARG A 118 3.43 -7.08 1.06
CA ARG A 118 3.93 -5.80 1.56
C ARG A 118 2.91 -4.70 1.36
N ARG A 119 2.91 -3.70 2.24
CA ARG A 119 2.15 -2.45 2.01
C ARG A 119 2.93 -1.54 1.07
N VAL A 120 2.24 -0.88 0.15
CA VAL A 120 2.84 0.02 -0.84
C VAL A 120 2.11 1.35 -0.82
N PHE A 121 2.86 2.42 -0.61
CA PHE A 121 2.39 3.80 -0.77
C PHE A 121 2.35 4.15 -2.25
N LEU A 122 1.18 4.56 -2.72
CA LEU A 122 0.90 5.09 -4.04
C LEU A 122 0.90 6.61 -3.93
N MET A 123 1.90 7.26 -4.51
CA MET A 123 2.15 8.67 -4.32
C MET A 123 1.84 9.51 -5.57
N PRO A 124 1.18 10.68 -5.41
CA PRO A 124 0.84 11.55 -6.52
C PRO A 124 2.06 12.34 -7.04
N CYS A 125 1.94 12.86 -8.27
CA CYS A 125 2.96 13.71 -8.89
C CYS A 125 3.03 15.13 -8.30
N SER A 126 1.88 15.70 -7.91
CA SER A 126 1.79 17.13 -7.64
C SER A 126 2.17 17.49 -6.20
N PRO A 127 2.99 18.54 -5.96
CA PRO A 127 3.20 19.07 -4.62
C PRO A 127 1.93 19.74 -4.05
N TYR A 128 0.87 19.93 -4.84
CA TYR A 128 -0.38 20.51 -4.37
C TYR A 128 -1.42 19.46 -3.98
N ASP A 129 -1.07 18.17 -4.09
CA ASP A 129 -1.94 17.08 -3.66
C ASP A 129 -1.86 16.91 -2.14
N GLY A 130 -3.03 16.88 -1.50
CA GLY A 130 -3.15 16.72 -0.05
C GLY A 130 -3.17 15.27 0.41
N ASP A 131 -3.18 14.34 -0.54
CA ASP A 131 -3.65 12.99 -0.31
C ASP A 131 -2.87 11.96 -1.16
N ASN A 132 -2.68 10.77 -0.59
CA ASN A 132 -2.02 9.64 -1.23
C ASN A 132 -2.79 8.37 -0.87
N HIS A 133 -2.54 7.27 -1.59
CA HIS A 133 -3.19 6.01 -1.28
C HIS A 133 -2.19 4.95 -0.81
N VAL A 134 -2.65 3.95 -0.06
CA VAL A 134 -1.83 2.83 0.37
C VAL A 134 -2.61 1.54 0.21
N VAL A 135 -1.98 0.57 -0.43
CA VAL A 135 -2.56 -0.75 -0.75
C VAL A 135 -1.60 -1.85 -0.34
N THR A 136 -2.04 -3.09 -0.42
CA THR A 136 -1.20 -4.27 -0.21
C THR A 136 -0.87 -4.91 -1.55
N GLN A 137 0.38 -5.33 -1.74
CA GLN A 137 0.78 -6.15 -2.87
C GLN A 137 1.16 -7.53 -2.36
N VAL A 138 0.67 -8.59 -3.01
CA VAL A 138 0.89 -9.99 -2.62
C VAL A 138 1.40 -10.80 -3.79
N TYR A 139 2.38 -11.67 -3.57
CA TYR A 139 2.87 -12.58 -4.59
C TYR A 139 2.05 -13.87 -4.58
N ILE A 140 1.43 -14.16 -5.73
CA ILE A 140 0.58 -15.33 -5.94
C ILE A 140 1.41 -16.40 -6.65
N ARG A 141 1.71 -17.51 -5.95
CA ARG A 141 2.70 -18.51 -6.41
C ARG A 141 2.25 -19.23 -7.68
N GLU A 142 0.98 -19.63 -7.74
CA GLU A 142 0.39 -20.31 -8.90
C GLU A 142 0.39 -19.44 -10.15
N MET A 143 0.31 -18.11 -9.99
CA MET A 143 0.38 -17.13 -11.09
C MET A 143 1.80 -16.67 -11.41
N LYS A 144 2.76 -16.92 -10.50
CA LYS A 144 4.12 -16.37 -10.51
C LYS A 144 4.14 -14.86 -10.69
N LYS A 145 3.22 -14.18 -9.99
CA LYS A 145 2.90 -12.78 -10.24
C LYS A 145 2.52 -12.04 -8.96
N TRP A 146 2.88 -10.76 -8.90
CA TRP A 146 2.37 -9.84 -7.89
C TRP A 146 0.97 -9.33 -8.24
N VAL A 147 0.06 -9.32 -7.27
CA VAL A 147 -1.30 -8.78 -7.41
C VAL A 147 -1.51 -7.67 -6.38
N MET A 148 -2.17 -6.58 -6.81
CA MET A 148 -2.57 -5.48 -5.93
C MET A 148 -3.91 -5.81 -5.27
N LEU A 149 -3.98 -5.62 -3.95
CA LEU A 149 -5.18 -5.73 -3.13
C LEU A 149 -5.36 -4.42 -2.32
N ASP A 150 -6.55 -3.85 -2.36
CA ASP A 150 -6.90 -2.62 -1.68
C ASP A 150 -7.98 -2.87 -0.60
N PRO A 151 -7.59 -2.96 0.69
CA PRO A 151 -8.52 -3.16 1.78
C PRO A 151 -9.42 -1.95 2.07
N THR A 152 -9.12 -0.77 1.52
CA THR A 152 -9.97 0.42 1.66
C THR A 152 -11.22 0.30 0.78
N LEU A 153 -11.06 -0.31 -0.39
CA LEU A 153 -12.11 -0.44 -1.41
C LEU A 153 -12.64 -1.86 -1.56
N ASN A 154 -12.21 -2.79 -0.70
CA ASN A 154 -12.41 -4.22 -0.88
C ASN A 154 -12.08 -4.72 -2.29
N ALA A 155 -10.97 -4.23 -2.86
CA ALA A 155 -10.80 -4.24 -4.29
C ALA A 155 -9.48 -4.85 -4.78
N TYR A 156 -9.51 -5.40 -5.99
CA TYR A 156 -8.33 -5.65 -6.82
C TYR A 156 -8.65 -5.34 -8.28
N PHE A 157 -7.62 -5.11 -9.10
CA PHE A 157 -7.80 -4.85 -10.51
C PHE A 157 -7.70 -6.11 -11.37
N SER A 158 -8.50 -6.14 -12.43
CA SER A 158 -8.37 -7.04 -13.57
C SER A 158 -8.38 -6.26 -14.89
N ASN A 159 -7.83 -6.85 -15.94
CA ASN A 159 -7.95 -6.33 -17.31
C ASN A 159 -9.15 -6.95 -18.05
N GLU A 160 -9.33 -6.59 -19.32
CA GLU A 160 -10.40 -7.08 -20.18
C GLU A 160 -10.37 -8.61 -20.44
N ARG A 161 -9.26 -9.28 -20.12
CA ARG A 161 -9.12 -10.74 -20.21
C ARG A 161 -9.39 -11.46 -18.89
N GLY A 162 -9.70 -10.71 -17.82
CA GLY A 162 -9.88 -11.25 -16.48
C GLY A 162 -8.57 -11.58 -15.77
N GLU A 163 -7.42 -11.10 -16.26
CA GLU A 163 -6.13 -11.30 -15.59
C GLU A 163 -5.98 -10.26 -14.47
N TYR A 164 -5.65 -10.71 -13.26
CA TYR A 164 -5.43 -9.83 -12.11
C TYR A 164 -4.14 -9.03 -12.25
N LEU A 165 -4.17 -7.75 -11.88
CA LEU A 165 -3.07 -6.82 -12.18
C LEU A 165 -2.17 -6.58 -10.97
N SER A 166 -0.88 -6.39 -11.25
CA SER A 166 0.08 -5.78 -10.33
C SER A 166 -0.05 -4.25 -10.35
N LEU A 167 0.74 -3.56 -9.54
CA LEU A 167 0.85 -2.09 -9.57
C LEU A 167 1.55 -1.55 -10.83
N LEU A 168 2.43 -2.31 -11.49
CA LEU A 168 3.31 -1.78 -12.55
C LEU A 168 2.94 -2.21 -13.97
N GLU A 169 1.77 -2.83 -14.19
CA GLU A 169 1.39 -3.34 -15.52
C GLU A 169 0.96 -2.25 -16.54
N ASN A 170 1.17 -0.97 -16.23
CA ASN A 170 1.00 0.18 -17.13
C ASN A 170 -0.36 0.27 -17.86
N HIS A 171 -1.43 -0.40 -17.38
CA HIS A 171 -2.73 -0.35 -18.05
C HIS A 171 -3.28 1.08 -18.08
N LEU A 172 -3.31 1.76 -16.94
CA LEU A 172 -3.76 3.15 -16.84
C LEU A 172 -2.87 4.11 -17.65
N ALA A 173 -1.55 3.96 -17.63
CA ALA A 173 -0.64 4.77 -18.44
C ALA A 173 -0.89 4.63 -19.95
N ASN A 174 -1.42 3.49 -20.39
CA ASN A 174 -1.78 3.25 -21.79
C ASN A 174 -3.27 3.44 -22.07
N GLN A 175 -4.03 3.99 -21.11
CA GLN A 175 -5.50 4.13 -21.17
C GLN A 175 -6.21 2.82 -21.55
N LYS A 176 -5.66 1.68 -21.11
CA LYS A 176 -6.32 0.38 -21.21
C LYS A 176 -7.35 0.26 -20.09
N PRO A 177 -8.50 -0.40 -20.35
CA PRO A 177 -9.52 -0.58 -19.34
C PRO A 177 -8.97 -1.42 -18.17
N VAL A 178 -9.39 -1.04 -16.97
CA VAL A 178 -9.21 -1.82 -15.74
C VAL A 178 -10.56 -1.95 -15.05
N PHE A 179 -10.76 -3.06 -14.38
CA PHE A 179 -12.02 -3.39 -13.71
C PHE A 179 -11.73 -3.77 -12.27
N PHE A 180 -12.48 -3.18 -11.35
CA PHE A 180 -12.55 -3.69 -9.99
C PHE A 180 -13.37 -5.00 -9.98
N ASN A 181 -13.12 -5.84 -8.97
CA ASN A 181 -13.98 -6.99 -8.69
C ASN A 181 -15.39 -6.58 -8.27
N ASN A 182 -16.31 -7.55 -8.28
CA ASN A 182 -17.73 -7.31 -8.04
C ASN A 182 -18.04 -6.86 -6.61
N GLU A 183 -17.19 -7.23 -5.65
CA GLU A 183 -17.33 -6.95 -4.22
C GLU A 183 -16.69 -5.62 -3.82
N ALA A 184 -16.10 -4.88 -4.77
CA ALA A 184 -15.46 -3.60 -4.50
C ALA A 184 -16.47 -2.55 -4.02
N LYS A 185 -16.16 -1.91 -2.90
CA LYS A 185 -16.99 -0.92 -2.21
C LYS A 185 -16.14 -0.09 -1.26
N TYR A 186 -16.55 1.16 -1.02
CA TYR A 186 -15.94 2.00 0.00
C TYR A 186 -16.80 1.96 1.27
N ASN A 187 -16.32 1.36 2.35
CA ASN A 187 -17.13 1.11 3.55
C ASN A 187 -18.47 0.41 3.19
N ASP A 188 -19.59 1.06 3.48
CA ASP A 188 -20.95 0.58 3.21
C ASP A 188 -21.52 1.09 1.88
N ASP A 189 -20.73 1.83 1.09
CA ASP A 189 -21.20 2.49 -0.13
C ASP A 189 -21.43 1.48 -1.27
N GLN A 190 -22.57 1.62 -1.93
CA GLN A 190 -22.87 0.90 -3.17
C GLN A 190 -22.31 1.68 -4.35
N TRP A 191 -21.37 1.09 -5.07
CA TRP A 191 -20.77 1.73 -6.23
C TRP A 191 -21.67 1.72 -7.45
N ASN A 192 -21.64 2.82 -8.18
CA ASN A 192 -22.21 2.93 -9.52
C ASN A 192 -21.08 3.19 -10.53
N ILE A 193 -21.43 3.25 -11.81
CA ILE A 193 -20.45 3.45 -12.90
C ILE A 193 -19.61 4.72 -12.71
N GLU A 194 -20.19 5.79 -12.16
CA GLU A 194 -19.47 7.05 -11.95
C GLU A 194 -18.49 6.93 -10.79
N SER A 195 -18.91 6.42 -9.64
CA SER A 195 -18.00 6.21 -8.50
C SER A 195 -16.88 5.23 -8.86
N THR A 196 -17.15 4.21 -9.67
CA THR A 196 -16.11 3.33 -10.22
C THR A 196 -15.08 4.11 -11.04
N LYS A 197 -15.51 5.01 -11.94
CA LYS A 197 -14.60 5.84 -12.74
C LYS A 197 -13.80 6.81 -11.88
N GLU A 198 -14.43 7.43 -10.89
CA GLU A 198 -13.77 8.33 -9.93
C GLU A 198 -12.69 7.60 -9.14
N ASN A 199 -12.96 6.37 -8.70
CA ASN A 199 -11.95 5.55 -8.01
C ASN A 199 -10.82 5.12 -8.96
N ILE A 200 -11.10 4.78 -10.22
CA ILE A 200 -10.03 4.53 -11.21
C ILE A 200 -9.19 5.79 -11.47
N GLU A 201 -9.82 6.96 -11.56
CA GLU A 201 -9.12 8.26 -11.66
C GLU A 201 -8.26 8.52 -10.42
N TYR A 202 -8.75 8.17 -9.24
CA TYR A 202 -8.01 8.25 -7.98
C TYR A 202 -6.77 7.35 -7.96
N PHE A 203 -6.85 6.13 -8.49
CA PHE A 203 -5.66 5.30 -8.69
C PHE A 203 -4.70 5.92 -9.70
N ALA A 204 -5.20 6.40 -10.85
CA ALA A 204 -4.34 7.05 -11.86
C ALA A 204 -3.58 8.25 -11.28
N LYS A 205 -4.22 9.04 -10.41
CA LYS A 205 -3.60 10.16 -9.67
C LYS A 205 -2.41 9.71 -8.82
N ASN A 206 -2.55 8.59 -8.13
CA ASN A 206 -1.62 8.12 -7.09
C ASN A 206 -0.56 7.13 -7.58
N LEU A 207 -0.64 6.58 -8.80
CA LEU A 207 0.35 5.61 -9.30
C LEU A 207 1.63 6.26 -9.89
N PHE A 208 1.92 7.52 -9.56
CA PHE A 208 3.04 8.24 -10.18
C PHE A 208 4.40 7.77 -9.65
N TYR A 209 4.51 7.56 -8.35
CA TYR A 209 5.67 6.91 -7.75
C TYR A 209 5.26 6.09 -6.53
N PHE A 210 6.13 5.19 -6.08
CA PHE A 210 5.84 4.20 -5.06
C PHE A 210 6.86 4.26 -3.93
N GLN A 211 6.41 4.01 -2.71
CA GLN A 211 7.29 3.77 -1.57
C GLN A 211 6.85 2.53 -0.78
N THR A 212 7.79 1.76 -0.27
CA THR A 212 7.54 0.59 0.57
C THR A 212 8.74 0.36 1.48
N SER A 213 8.54 -0.33 2.59
CA SER A 213 9.63 -0.88 3.38
C SER A 213 10.40 -1.94 2.59
N GLU A 214 11.70 -2.08 2.84
CA GLU A 214 12.52 -3.16 2.28
C GLU A 214 12.19 -4.52 2.92
N MET A 215 12.02 -4.54 4.24
CA MET A 215 11.56 -5.72 4.97
C MET A 215 10.07 -5.61 5.28
N SER A 216 9.34 -6.67 4.96
CA SER A 216 7.95 -6.85 5.38
C SER A 216 7.86 -7.88 6.51
N SER A 217 7.42 -7.45 7.69
CA SER A 217 7.31 -8.21 8.94
C SER A 217 6.19 -7.60 9.82
N PHE A 218 5.97 -8.12 11.01
CA PHE A 218 5.04 -7.51 11.97
C PHE A 218 5.52 -6.10 12.35
N GLY A 219 4.68 -5.09 12.12
CA GLY A 219 5.01 -3.68 12.28
C GLY A 219 6.11 -3.15 11.34
N ASP A 220 6.55 -3.96 10.37
CA ASP A 220 7.72 -3.76 9.49
C ASP A 220 8.97 -3.24 10.21
N GLY A 221 9.36 -3.91 11.31
CA GLY A 221 10.79 -4.07 11.64
C GLY A 221 11.35 -3.46 12.93
N ASP A 222 10.56 -2.88 13.84
CA ASP A 222 11.03 -2.53 15.20
C ASP A 222 10.84 -3.70 16.17
N ALA A 223 11.89 -4.52 16.36
CA ALA A 223 12.34 -5.07 17.65
C ALA A 223 13.50 -6.07 17.45
N VAL A 224 14.70 -5.60 17.11
CA VAL A 224 15.92 -6.38 17.38
C VAL A 224 16.72 -5.64 18.46
N GLU A 225 16.52 -6.11 19.70
CA GLU A 225 17.27 -5.85 20.93
C GLU A 225 17.46 -4.38 21.38
N GLU A 226 17.36 -4.15 22.69
CA GLU A 226 17.86 -2.93 23.33
C GLU A 226 19.30 -2.66 22.85
N GLY A 227 19.49 -1.64 22.02
CA GLY A 227 20.82 -1.11 21.70
C GLY A 227 21.20 -1.01 20.21
N THR A 228 20.45 -1.57 19.26
CA THR A 228 20.77 -1.43 17.83
C THR A 228 19.52 -1.23 16.98
N VAL A 229 19.27 0.03 16.58
CA VAL A 229 18.20 0.36 15.62
C VAL A 229 18.62 -0.13 14.24
N SER A 230 18.16 -1.32 13.84
CA SER A 230 18.11 -1.70 12.43
C SER A 230 16.95 -0.93 11.79
N VAL A 231 17.20 0.26 11.26
CA VAL A 231 16.18 1.06 10.56
C VAL A 231 15.80 0.32 9.28
N ASN A 232 14.56 -0.19 9.20
CA ASN A 232 14.01 -0.74 7.97
C ASN A 232 14.01 0.35 6.88
N ARG A 233 14.71 0.11 5.77
CA ARG A 233 14.90 1.13 4.73
C ARG A 233 13.60 1.38 3.98
N SER A 234 13.33 2.65 3.67
CA SER A 234 12.28 3.05 2.76
C SER A 234 12.80 2.99 1.32
N ILE A 235 12.25 2.08 0.52
CA ILE A 235 12.58 1.89 -0.89
C ILE A 235 11.60 2.69 -1.73
N THR A 236 12.12 3.48 -2.67
CA THR A 236 11.37 4.38 -3.55
C THR A 236 11.55 3.99 -5.01
N LEU A 237 10.43 3.78 -5.71
CA LEU A 237 10.39 3.64 -7.16
C LEU A 237 9.75 4.88 -7.76
N CYS A 238 10.54 5.73 -8.42
CA CYS A 238 10.04 6.96 -9.04
C CYS A 238 10.62 7.19 -10.44
N PRO A 239 9.98 8.02 -11.28
CA PRO A 239 10.51 8.37 -12.58
C PRO A 239 11.90 9.02 -12.50
N LYS A 240 12.74 8.76 -13.51
CA LYS A 240 14.10 9.32 -13.54
C LYS A 240 14.07 10.85 -13.60
N GLY A 241 14.84 11.50 -12.73
CA GLY A 241 14.91 12.97 -12.65
C GLY A 241 13.78 13.62 -11.88
N TYR A 242 12.82 12.85 -11.35
CA TYR A 242 11.87 13.33 -10.35
C TYR A 242 12.52 13.29 -8.96
N ASP A 243 12.30 14.32 -8.15
CA ASP A 243 12.84 14.44 -6.79
C ASP A 243 11.70 14.38 -5.76
N PRO A 244 11.37 13.18 -5.23
CA PRO A 244 10.30 13.03 -4.24
C PRO A 244 10.52 13.86 -2.97
N LYS A 245 11.79 14.07 -2.57
CA LYS A 245 12.13 14.85 -1.37
C LYS A 245 11.77 16.31 -1.57
N GLN A 246 12.19 16.89 -2.68
CA GLN A 246 11.84 18.28 -3.02
C GLN A 246 10.32 18.45 -3.12
N ILE A 247 9.61 17.53 -3.76
CA ILE A 247 8.15 17.61 -3.91
C ILE A 247 7.44 17.57 -2.56
N ARG A 248 7.88 16.72 -1.64
CA ARG A 248 7.32 16.65 -0.27
C ARG A 248 7.59 17.93 0.53
N LEU A 249 8.77 18.53 0.40
CA LEU A 249 9.05 19.83 1.02
C LEU A 249 8.13 20.93 0.45
N SER A 250 7.98 21.00 -0.87
CA SER A 250 7.04 21.93 -1.51
C SER A 250 5.58 21.68 -1.12
N ASN A 251 5.19 20.43 -0.85
CA ASN A 251 3.86 20.12 -0.33
C ASN A 251 3.63 20.68 1.07
N ILE A 252 4.64 20.57 1.96
CA ILE A 252 4.56 21.17 3.29
C ILE A 252 4.41 22.69 3.18
N GLU A 253 5.23 23.34 2.34
CA GLU A 253 5.12 24.80 2.09
C GLU A 253 3.72 25.20 1.58
N TYR A 254 3.18 24.45 0.62
CA TYR A 254 1.83 24.67 0.12
C TYR A 254 0.76 24.53 1.22
N ARG A 255 0.84 23.48 2.04
CA ARG A 255 -0.09 23.27 3.16
C ARG A 255 -0.02 24.42 4.17
N VAL A 256 1.17 24.88 4.51
CA VAL A 256 1.37 26.04 5.40
C VAL A 256 0.74 27.30 4.80
N LYS A 257 0.94 27.54 3.51
CA LYS A 257 0.34 28.69 2.80
C LYS A 257 -1.18 28.63 2.78
N LYS A 258 -1.77 27.43 2.61
CA LYS A 258 -3.21 27.24 2.44
C LYS A 258 -3.98 27.14 3.75
N TYR A 259 -3.42 26.46 4.74
CA TYR A 259 -4.11 26.10 6.00
C TYR A 259 -3.48 26.74 7.25
N GLY A 260 -2.39 27.49 7.09
CA GLY A 260 -1.63 28.05 8.20
C GLY A 260 -0.61 27.08 8.79
N THR A 261 0.23 27.58 9.68
CA THR A 261 1.21 26.76 10.40
C THR A 261 0.56 26.03 11.56
N ASN A 262 1.12 24.88 11.95
CA ASN A 262 0.78 24.19 13.18
C ASN A 262 2.06 23.62 13.83
N PRO A 263 2.02 23.24 15.12
CA PRO A 263 3.23 22.79 15.83
C PRO A 263 3.93 21.56 15.20
N ARG A 264 3.22 20.75 14.40
CA ARG A 264 3.79 19.57 13.74
C ARG A 264 4.55 19.90 12.45
N VAL A 265 4.35 21.07 11.85
CA VAL A 265 4.98 21.45 10.57
C VAL A 265 6.50 21.35 10.63
N GLN A 266 7.14 21.87 11.68
CA GLN A 266 8.60 21.80 11.82
C GLN A 266 9.10 20.36 11.91
N SER A 267 8.42 19.52 12.68
CA SER A 267 8.73 18.09 12.75
C SER A 267 8.58 17.38 11.41
N TRP A 268 7.63 17.81 10.56
CA TRP A 268 7.47 17.25 9.22
C TRP A 268 8.61 17.65 8.29
N ILE A 269 9.02 18.91 8.32
CA ILE A 269 10.16 19.41 7.54
C ILE A 269 11.43 18.66 7.94
N GLU A 270 11.75 18.65 9.24
CA GLU A 270 12.95 17.97 9.73
C GLU A 270 12.96 16.48 9.37
N ARG A 271 11.81 15.81 9.43
CA ARG A 271 11.69 14.41 9.04
C ARG A 271 11.99 14.22 7.56
N VAL A 272 11.40 15.02 6.68
CA VAL A 272 11.62 14.92 5.22
C VAL A 272 13.07 15.28 4.86
N GLU A 273 13.66 16.27 5.54
CA GLU A 273 15.06 16.67 5.33
C GLU A 273 16.06 15.59 5.75
N LYS A 274 15.77 14.84 6.81
CA LYS A 274 16.60 13.72 7.28
C LYS A 274 16.32 12.40 6.58
N GLU A 275 15.19 12.27 5.88
CA GLU A 275 14.81 11.05 5.19
C GLU A 275 15.80 10.72 4.06
N GLU A 276 16.33 9.51 4.11
CA GLU A 276 17.17 8.92 3.07
C GLU A 276 16.29 8.18 2.07
N TYR A 277 16.49 8.46 0.79
CA TYR A 277 15.76 7.82 -0.29
C TYR A 277 16.65 6.77 -0.93
N THR A 278 16.30 5.50 -0.73
CA THR A 278 16.91 4.38 -1.43
C THR A 278 16.06 4.09 -2.66
N TYR A 279 16.65 4.15 -3.86
CA TYR A 279 15.92 3.99 -5.12
C TYR A 279 16.06 2.58 -5.67
N CYS A 280 14.99 2.07 -6.29
CA CYS A 280 15.00 0.81 -7.02
C CYS A 280 14.42 0.97 -8.44
N THR A 281 14.49 -0.09 -9.24
CA THR A 281 13.86 -0.18 -10.55
C THR A 281 12.55 -0.95 -10.50
N SER A 282 11.75 -0.88 -11.57
CA SER A 282 10.54 -1.69 -11.72
C SER A 282 10.86 -3.19 -11.72
N ILE A 283 12.05 -3.60 -12.18
CA ILE A 283 12.49 -4.99 -12.14
C ILE A 283 12.71 -5.44 -10.69
N ASP A 284 13.43 -4.64 -9.90
CA ASP A 284 13.63 -4.93 -8.47
C ASP A 284 12.29 -4.98 -7.72
N PHE A 285 11.40 -4.05 -8.04
CA PHE A 285 10.09 -3.93 -7.42
C PHE A 285 9.21 -5.16 -7.69
N GLU A 286 9.18 -5.68 -8.92
CA GLU A 286 8.35 -6.85 -9.27
C GLU A 286 9.11 -8.18 -9.21
N LYS A 287 10.36 -8.18 -8.78
CA LYS A 287 11.16 -9.39 -8.62
C LYS A 287 10.39 -10.39 -7.75
N PRO A 288 10.23 -11.66 -8.19
CA PRO A 288 9.65 -12.69 -7.35
C PRO A 288 10.40 -12.78 -6.03
N PRO A 289 9.70 -12.98 -4.89
CA PRO A 289 10.37 -13.21 -3.62
C PRO A 289 11.21 -14.48 -3.73
N ASN A 290 12.43 -14.45 -3.18
CA ASN A 290 13.28 -15.63 -3.15
C ASN A 290 12.54 -16.78 -2.46
N SER A 291 12.57 -17.98 -3.05
CA SER A 291 12.00 -19.20 -2.46
C SER A 291 12.81 -19.75 -1.28
N LEU A 292 13.66 -18.92 -0.67
CA LEU A 292 14.60 -19.29 0.38
C LEU A 292 14.29 -18.50 1.64
N LEU A 293 13.44 -19.08 2.48
CA LEU A 293 13.80 -19.69 3.77
C LEU A 293 12.55 -20.41 4.30
#